data_AF-A0A4Y2B6Q5-F1
#
_entry.id   AF-A0A4Y2B6Q5-F1
#
_cell.length_a   1.000
_cell.length_b   1.000
_cell.length_c   1.000
_cell.angle_alpha   90.00
_cell.angle_beta   90.00
_cell.angle_gamma   90.00
#
_symmetry.space_group_name_H-M   'P 1'
#
loop_
_entity.id
_entity.type
_entity.pdbx_description
1 polymer ?
#
loop_
_entity_poly.entity_id
_entity_poly.type
_entity_poly.pdbx_seq_one_letter_code
_entity_poly.pdbx_strand_id
1 'polypeptide(L)'
;MDIKTENATDNPEEYAAISLKFTYVPSYPDEAPIVEVADSENLSDPDIEDLMEFLQSIIQENLGMVMVYTIVSEASEWLSKRLVTVISEKKKAEELRIQQAEEEERVRLQY
;
A
#
# COMPACT_ATOMS: atom_id res chain seq x y z
N MET A 1 -5.01 -14.71 0.12
CA MET A 1 -4.73 -14.28 -1.25
C MET A 1 -3.63 -13.27 -1.13
N ASP A 2 -2.55 -13.50 -1.86
CA ASP A 2 -1.33 -12.70 -1.71
C ASP A 2 -1.27 -11.73 -2.87
N ILE A 3 -1.13 -10.45 -2.55
CA ILE A 3 -1.12 -9.34 -3.50
C ILE A 3 0.22 -8.66 -3.35
N LYS A 4 0.98 -8.59 -4.44
CA LYS A 4 2.31 -7.97 -4.48
C LYS A 4 2.38 -7.02 -5.65
N THR A 5 3.00 -5.87 -5.45
CA THR A 5 3.31 -4.92 -6.54
C THR A 5 4.38 -5.51 -7.46
N GLU A 6 4.36 -5.14 -8.74
CA GLU A 6 5.45 -5.49 -9.66
C GLU A 6 6.71 -4.69 -9.33
N ASN A 7 7.81 -5.39 -9.05
CA ASN A 7 9.11 -4.75 -8.80
C ASN A 7 9.69 -4.25 -10.12
N ALA A 8 9.82 -2.94 -10.26
CA ALA A 8 10.54 -2.34 -11.39
C ALA A 8 12.07 -2.45 -11.23
N THR A 9 12.57 -2.76 -10.03
CA THR A 9 14.00 -2.79 -9.67
C THR A 9 14.30 -3.93 -8.69
N ASP A 10 15.57 -4.34 -8.58
CA ASP A 10 16.05 -5.31 -7.56
C ASP A 10 16.11 -4.69 -6.13
N ASN A 11 15.57 -3.48 -5.93
CA ASN A 11 15.59 -2.82 -4.64
C ASN A 11 14.51 -3.42 -3.71
N PRO A 12 14.87 -4.08 -2.60
CA PRO A 12 13.91 -4.67 -1.66
C PRO A 12 13.05 -3.62 -0.94
N GLU A 13 13.36 -2.33 -1.07
CA GLU A 13 12.54 -1.25 -0.54
C GLU A 13 11.55 -0.64 -1.56
N GLU A 14 11.58 -1.10 -2.81
CA GLU A 14 10.72 -0.60 -3.90
C GLU A 14 9.61 -1.59 -4.28
N TYR A 15 9.10 -2.30 -3.28
CA TYR A 15 7.90 -3.14 -3.42
C TYR A 15 7.01 -3.05 -2.20
N ALA A 16 5.73 -3.35 -2.36
CA ALA A 16 4.79 -3.54 -1.26
C ALA A 16 4.00 -4.84 -1.47
N ALA A 17 3.69 -5.52 -0.38
CA ALA A 17 2.92 -6.76 -0.41
C ALA A 17 1.92 -6.81 0.73
N ILE A 18 0.78 -7.44 0.49
CA ILE A 18 -0.22 -7.76 1.52
C ILE A 18 -0.80 -9.15 1.28
N SER A 19 -1.10 -9.85 2.36
CA SER A 19 -1.83 -11.12 2.34
C SER A 19 -3.20 -10.90 2.95
N LEU A 20 -4.25 -11.00 2.13
CA LEU A 20 -5.64 -10.85 2.58
C LEU A 20 -6.28 -12.23 2.79
N LYS A 21 -6.90 -12.43 3.95
CA LYS A 21 -7.67 -13.61 4.27
C LYS A 21 -9.16 -13.30 4.14
N PHE A 22 -9.84 -14.09 3.31
CA PHE A 22 -11.27 -14.00 3.09
C PHE A 22 -11.97 -15.19 3.76
N THR A 23 -12.96 -14.91 4.61
CA THR A 23 -13.84 -15.93 5.17
C THR A 23 -15.24 -15.73 4.61
N TYR A 24 -15.72 -16.72 3.85
CA TYR A 24 -17.08 -16.71 3.31
C TYR A 24 -18.09 -16.89 4.45
N VAL A 25 -19.13 -16.07 4.41
CA VAL A 25 -20.30 -16.19 5.29
C VAL A 25 -21.42 -16.92 4.55
N PRO A 26 -22.36 -17.60 5.26
CA PRO A 26 -23.44 -18.33 4.63
C PRO A 26 -24.32 -17.48 3.70
N SER A 27 -24.49 -16.19 4.02
CA SER A 27 -25.33 -15.25 3.28
C SER A 27 -24.59 -14.53 2.14
N TYR A 28 -23.36 -14.92 1.81
CA TYR A 28 -22.63 -14.32 0.69
C TYR A 28 -23.32 -14.65 -0.66
N PRO A 29 -23.51 -13.69 -1.58
CA PRO A 29 -22.96 -12.32 -1.58
C PRO A 29 -23.85 -11.23 -0.96
N ASP A 30 -25.03 -11.57 -0.43
CA ASP A 30 -25.94 -10.60 0.21
C ASP A 30 -25.33 -10.00 1.49
N GLU A 31 -24.45 -10.74 2.15
CA GLU A 31 -23.64 -10.30 3.28
C GLU A 31 -22.15 -10.29 2.91
N ALA A 32 -21.42 -9.31 3.44
CA ALA A 32 -20.00 -9.13 3.20
C ALA A 32 -19.17 -10.33 3.68
N PRO A 33 -18.13 -10.75 2.92
CA PRO A 33 -17.14 -11.68 3.46
C PRO A 33 -16.34 -11.00 4.58
N ILE A 34 -15.84 -11.78 5.52
CA ILE A 34 -14.90 -11.26 6.52
C ILE A 34 -13.53 -11.16 5.84
N VAL A 35 -12.97 -9.95 5.81
CA VAL A 35 -11.65 -9.65 5.24
C VAL A 35 -10.70 -9.24 6.35
N GLU A 36 -9.57 -9.93 6.43
CA GLU A 36 -8.54 -9.68 7.44
C GLU A 36 -7.17 -9.58 6.75
N VAL A 37 -6.29 -8.72 7.26
CA VAL A 37 -4.88 -8.69 6.86
C VAL A 37 -4.14 -9.78 7.64
N ALA A 38 -3.63 -10.78 6.91
CA ALA A 38 -2.86 -11.87 7.49
C ALA A 38 -1.37 -11.55 7.59
N ASP A 39 -0.84 -10.80 6.64
CA ASP A 39 0.57 -10.38 6.59
C ASP A 39 0.73 -9.16 5.68
N SER A 40 1.80 -8.39 5.87
CA SER A 40 2.12 -7.21 5.07
C SER A 40 3.63 -6.93 5.05
N GLU A 41 4.15 -6.54 3.90
CA GLU A 41 5.56 -6.16 3.72
C GLU A 41 5.65 -4.73 3.15
N ASN A 42 6.56 -3.92 3.68
CA ASN A 42 6.81 -2.53 3.25
C ASN A 42 5.57 -1.61 3.27
N LEU A 43 4.61 -1.91 4.16
CA LEU A 43 3.46 -1.07 4.48
C LEU A 43 3.55 -0.66 5.95
N SER A 44 3.22 0.60 6.25
CA SER A 44 3.09 1.09 7.62
C SER A 44 1.68 0.82 8.16
N ASP A 45 1.51 0.83 9.49
CA ASP A 45 0.18 0.61 10.11
C ASP A 45 -0.89 1.57 9.56
N PRO A 46 -0.63 2.89 9.35
CA PRO A 46 -1.58 3.78 8.69
C PRO A 46 -1.94 3.37 7.27
N ASP A 47 -0.99 2.80 6.52
CA ASP A 47 -1.27 2.30 5.16
C ASP A 47 -2.25 1.13 5.18
N ILE A 48 -2.11 0.26 6.18
CA ILE A 48 -2.98 -0.88 6.37
C ILE A 48 -4.38 -0.42 6.77
N GLU A 49 -4.48 0.56 7.67
CA GLU A 49 -5.76 1.18 8.07
C GLU A 49 -6.46 1.83 6.86
N ASP A 50 -5.75 2.69 6.11
CA ASP A 50 -6.28 3.36 4.91
C ASP A 50 -6.75 2.35 3.85
N LEU A 51 -5.98 1.29 3.61
CA LEU A 51 -6.36 0.22 2.68
C LEU A 51 -7.61 -0.50 3.18
N MET A 52 -7.70 -0.84 4.47
CA MET A 52 -8.87 -1.54 5.02
C MET A 52 -10.13 -0.69 4.96
N GLU A 53 -10.04 0.61 5.23
CA GLU A 53 -11.16 1.55 5.06
C GLU A 53 -11.61 1.62 3.60
N PHE A 54 -10.67 1.71 2.67
CA PHE A 54 -10.95 1.68 1.24
C PHE A 54 -11.63 0.36 0.80
N LEU A 55 -11.12 -0.80 1.23
CA LEU A 55 -11.75 -2.08 0.88
C LEU A 55 -13.13 -2.24 1.50
N GLN A 56 -13.38 -1.68 2.69
CA GLN A 56 -14.71 -1.66 3.28
C GLN A 56 -15.71 -0.87 2.43
N SER A 57 -15.32 0.27 1.84
CA SER A 57 -16.22 1.01 0.95
C SER A 57 -16.56 0.19 -0.30
N ILE A 58 -15.56 -0.45 -0.91
CA ILE A 58 -15.76 -1.33 -2.08
C ILE A 58 -16.70 -2.49 -1.75
N ILE A 59 -16.55 -3.11 -0.57
CA ILE A 59 -17.42 -4.20 -0.12
C ILE A 59 -18.88 -3.73 -0.01
N GLN A 60 -19.12 -2.58 0.62
CA GLN A 60 -20.47 -2.03 0.79
C GLN A 60 -21.14 -1.71 -0.56
N GLU A 61 -20.38 -1.16 -1.50
CA GLU A 61 -20.89 -0.83 -2.85
C GLU A 61 -21.25 -2.07 -3.68
N ASN A 62 -20.64 -3.22 -3.38
CA ASN A 62 -20.79 -4.45 -4.16
C ASN A 62 -21.65 -5.54 -3.46
N LEU A 63 -22.32 -5.22 -2.35
CA LEU A 63 -23.25 -6.15 -1.68
C LEU A 63 -24.37 -6.63 -2.62
N GLY A 64 -24.75 -7.90 -2.46
CA GLY A 64 -25.70 -8.57 -3.35
C GLY A 64 -25.11 -9.09 -4.66
N MET A 65 -23.79 -8.91 -4.87
CA MET A 65 -23.05 -9.45 -6.02
C MET A 65 -21.72 -10.08 -5.59
N VAL A 66 -21.28 -11.09 -6.34
CA VAL A 66 -19.95 -11.71 -6.12
C VAL A 66 -18.87 -10.64 -6.31
N MET A 67 -18.12 -10.34 -5.23
CA MET A 67 -17.23 -9.18 -5.16
C MET A 67 -15.76 -9.50 -4.86
N VAL A 68 -15.40 -10.76 -4.58
CA VAL A 68 -14.00 -11.13 -4.20
C VAL A 68 -12.98 -10.68 -5.25
N TYR A 69 -13.29 -10.87 -6.54
CA TYR A 69 -12.41 -10.40 -7.62
C TYR A 69 -12.25 -8.88 -7.62
N THR A 70 -13.34 -8.15 -7.40
CA THR A 70 -13.33 -6.68 -7.28
C THR A 70 -12.43 -6.24 -6.15
N ILE A 71 -12.60 -6.80 -4.95
CA ILE A 71 -11.77 -6.48 -3.77
C ILE A 71 -10.28 -6.69 -4.06
N VAL A 72 -9.92 -7.81 -4.69
CA VAL A 72 -8.52 -8.12 -5.02
C VAL A 72 -7.96 -7.16 -6.05
N SER A 73 -8.76 -6.79 -7.06
CA SER A 73 -8.35 -5.87 -8.12
C SER A 73 -8.13 -4.46 -7.55
N GLU A 74 -9.08 -3.97 -6.75
CA GLU A 74 -9.01 -2.67 -6.09
C GLU A 74 -7.85 -2.60 -5.08
N ALA A 75 -7.63 -3.67 -4.29
CA ALA A 75 -6.48 -3.76 -3.40
C ALA A 75 -5.16 -3.66 -4.17
N SER A 76 -5.02 -4.42 -5.27
CA SER A 76 -3.82 -4.40 -6.11
C SER A 76 -3.53 -3.02 -6.71
N GLU A 77 -4.57 -2.34 -7.19
CA GLU A 77 -4.45 -0.97 -7.72
C GLU A 77 -4.07 0.03 -6.62
N TRP A 78 -4.69 -0.08 -5.44
CA TRP A 78 -4.37 0.75 -4.29
C TRP A 78 -2.91 0.59 -3.86
N LEU A 79 -2.44 -0.66 -3.73
CA LEU A 79 -1.05 -1.00 -3.40
C LEU A 79 -0.06 -0.39 -4.40
N SER A 80 -0.36 -0.50 -5.69
CA SER A 80 0.47 0.05 -6.76
C SER A 80 0.57 1.58 -6.66
N LYS A 81 -0.54 2.27 -6.39
CA LYS A 81 -0.56 3.73 -6.18
C LYS A 81 0.21 4.13 -4.93
N ARG A 82 0.07 3.38 -3.84
CA ARG A 82 0.77 3.65 -2.59
C ARG A 82 2.27 3.52 -2.76
N LEU A 83 2.74 2.46 -3.43
CA LEU A 83 4.15 2.25 -3.70
C LEU A 83 4.77 3.41 -4.49
N VAL A 84 4.12 3.87 -5.56
CA VAL A 84 4.59 5.03 -6.35
C VAL A 84 4.76 6.26 -5.47
N THR A 85 3.81 6.49 -4.56
CA THR A 85 3.84 7.62 -3.63
C THR A 85 5.04 7.52 -2.69
N VAL A 86 5.20 6.38 -2.01
CA VAL A 86 6.29 6.13 -1.05
C VAL A 86 7.66 6.25 -1.72
N ILE A 87 7.86 5.68 -2.90
CA ILE A 87 9.12 5.80 -3.65
C ILE A 87 9.41 7.27 -3.97
N SER A 88 8.39 8.04 -4.38
CA SER A 88 8.57 9.45 -4.71
C SER A 88 8.94 10.30 -3.49
N GLU A 89 8.36 10.00 -2.33
CA GLU A 89 8.63 10.68 -1.07
C GLU A 89 10.04 10.38 -0.57
N LYS A 90 10.47 9.12 -0.61
CA LYS A 90 11.83 8.71 -0.27
C LYS A 90 12.89 9.40 -1.13
N LYS A 91 12.67 9.47 -2.45
CA LYS A 91 13.60 10.15 -3.38
C LYS A 91 13.73 11.63 -3.06
N LYS A 92 12.62 12.32 -2.84
CA LYS A 92 12.60 13.75 -2.47
C LYS A 92 13.28 14.02 -1.13
N ALA A 93 13.05 13.15 -0.13
CA ALA A 93 13.66 13.28 1.18
C ALA A 93 15.18 13.12 1.12
N GLU A 94 15.69 12.16 0.34
CA GLU A 94 17.13 11.98 0.16
C GLU A 94 17.77 13.14 -0.60
N GLU A 95 17.13 13.64 -1.66
CA GLU A 95 17.60 14.84 -2.38
C GLU A 95 17.70 16.05 -1.46
N LEU A 96 16.70 16.27 -0.60
CA LEU A 96 16.72 17.36 0.38
C LEU A 96 17.84 17.18 1.41
N ARG A 97 18.06 15.96 1.89
CA ARG A 97 19.13 15.64 2.86
C ARG A 97 20.51 15.90 2.28
N ILE A 98 20.73 15.52 1.02
CA ILE A 98 21.99 15.78 0.30
C ILE A 98 22.20 17.29 0.13
N GLN A 99 21.17 18.03 -0.31
CA GLN A 99 21.24 19.48 -0.48
C GLN A 99 21.57 20.21 0.83
N GLN A 100 20.94 19.81 1.94
CA GLN A 100 21.20 20.38 3.26
C GLN A 100 22.64 20.11 3.72
N ALA A 101 23.15 18.89 3.54
CA ALA A 101 24.52 18.54 3.88
C ALA A 101 25.55 19.32 3.05
N GLU A 102 25.30 19.49 1.74
CA GLU A 102 26.17 20.28 0.85
C GLU A 102 26.19 21.77 1.23
N GLU A 103 25.05 22.33 1.63
CA GLU A 103 24.95 23.72 2.08
C GLU A 103 25.70 23.93 3.40
N GLU A 104 25.51 23.05 4.38
CA GLU A 104 26.24 23.08 5.66
C GLU A 104 27.76 22.98 5.46
N GLU A 105 28.23 22.11 4.57
CA GLU A 105 29.64 21.97 4.25
C GLU A 105 30.20 23.23 3.57
N ARG A 106 29.47 23.82 2.62
CA ARG A 106 29.85 25.08 1.96
C ARG A 106 29.98 26.23 2.96
N VAL A 107 29.04 26.35 3.88
CA VAL A 107 29.08 27.37 4.94
C VAL A 107 30.27 27.15 5.87
N ARG A 108 30.55 25.89 6.24
CA ARG A 108 31.68 25.54 7.12
C ARG A 108 33.04 25.83 6.49
N LEU A 109 33.20 25.64 5.19
CA LEU A 109 34.47 25.87 4.47
C LEU A 109 34.74 27.36 4.17
N GLN A 110 33.76 28.25 4.36
CA GLN A 110 33.89 29.70 4.15
C GLN A 110 34.30 30.49 5.40
N TYR A 111 34.47 29.83 6.56
CA TYR A 111 34.97 30.40 7.82
C TYR A 111 36.40 29.94 8.12
#